data_AF-A0A423J9Q4-F1
#
_entry.id   AF-A0A423J9Q4-F1
#
_cell.length_a   1.000
_cell.length_b   1.000
_cell.length_c   1.000
_cell.angle_alpha   90.00
_cell.angle_beta   90.00
_cell.angle_gamma   90.00
#
_symmetry.space_group_name_H-M   'P 1'
#
loop_
_entity.id
_entity.type
_entity.pdbx_description
1 polymer ?
#
loop_
_entity_poly.entity_id
_entity_poly.type
_entity_poly.pdbx_seq_one_letter_code
_entity_poly.pdbx_strand_id
1 'polypeptide(L)'
;MDESLYRVFNVTLQSFTIIGVIIAAVWAYHTYTDTKEKEFYSTFWNAKLNLFLETSAAASTMATTESIEDFNEARTKYRELFFGRLSLVEGQSTKQAMELFFSKVPAGAVSQTSLPFKSMEQPAYQLTLSLKQELGHAWQTPFGEL
;
A
#
# COMPACT_ATOMS: atom_id res chain seq x y z
N MET A 1 -25.77 -37.04 -51.30
CA MET A 1 -25.35 -35.85 -50.54
C MET A 1 -24.21 -35.23 -51.31
N ASP A 2 -24.39 -33.99 -51.78
CA ASP A 2 -23.53 -33.39 -52.81
C ASP A 2 -22.16 -33.00 -52.25
N GLU A 3 -21.09 -33.30 -52.99
CA GLU A 3 -19.70 -33.02 -52.58
C GLU A 3 -19.45 -31.50 -52.39
N SER A 4 -20.20 -30.68 -53.12
CA SER A 4 -20.22 -29.22 -53.01
C SER A 4 -20.73 -28.72 -51.65
N LEU A 5 -21.79 -29.33 -51.11
CA LEU A 5 -22.35 -29.00 -49.80
C LEU A 5 -21.36 -29.31 -48.67
N TYR A 6 -20.64 -30.43 -48.76
CA TYR A 6 -19.60 -30.80 -47.80
C TYR A 6 -18.44 -29.79 -47.78
N ARG A 7 -18.01 -29.33 -48.97
CA ARG A 7 -16.92 -28.36 -49.09
C ARG A 7 -17.30 -27.00 -48.49
N VAL A 8 -18.49 -26.51 -48.79
CA VAL A 8 -19.00 -25.23 -48.24
C VAL A 8 -19.17 -25.33 -46.72
N PHE A 9 -19.70 -26.43 -46.21
CA PHE A 9 -19.84 -26.66 -44.78
C PHE A 9 -18.49 -26.66 -44.05
N ASN A 10 -17.47 -27.35 -44.59
CA ASN A 10 -16.14 -27.42 -43.99
C ASN A 10 -15.45 -26.03 -43.96
N VAL A 11 -15.50 -25.27 -45.05
CA VAL A 11 -14.92 -23.91 -45.12
C VAL A 11 -15.61 -22.96 -44.13
N THR A 12 -16.92 -23.08 -44.00
CA THR A 12 -17.71 -22.27 -43.06
C THR A 12 -17.34 -22.60 -41.61
N LEU A 13 -17.25 -23.89 -41.27
CA LEU A 13 -16.85 -24.35 -39.94
C LEU A 13 -15.44 -23.87 -39.58
N GLN A 14 -14.48 -24.02 -40.49
CA GLN A 14 -13.10 -23.55 -40.29
C GLN A 14 -13.03 -22.03 -40.07
N SER A 15 -13.81 -21.26 -40.83
CA SER A 15 -13.88 -19.80 -40.68
C SER A 15 -14.40 -19.41 -39.29
N PHE A 16 -15.45 -20.08 -38.79
CA PHE A 16 -15.94 -19.86 -37.43
C PHE A 16 -14.92 -20.25 -36.36
N THR A 17 -14.16 -21.34 -36.55
CA THR A 17 -13.09 -21.72 -35.62
C THR A 17 -12.01 -20.64 -35.53
N ILE A 18 -11.55 -20.12 -36.67
CA ILE A 18 -10.51 -19.07 -36.69
C ILE A 18 -11.02 -17.79 -36.00
N ILE A 19 -12.26 -17.37 -36.31
CA ILE A 19 -12.87 -16.20 -35.67
C ILE A 19 -13.00 -16.42 -34.15
N GLY A 20 -13.43 -17.61 -33.72
CA GLY A 20 -13.53 -17.97 -32.31
C GLY A 20 -12.19 -17.89 -31.59
N VAL A 21 -11.11 -18.37 -32.22
CA VAL A 21 -9.74 -18.28 -31.68
C VAL A 21 -9.30 -16.83 -31.54
N ILE A 22 -9.57 -15.97 -32.52
CA ILE A 22 -9.20 -14.54 -32.47
C ILE A 22 -9.94 -13.84 -31.34
N ILE A 23 -11.25 -14.05 -31.21
CA ILE A 23 -12.07 -13.45 -30.14
C ILE A 23 -11.56 -13.91 -28.77
N ALA A 24 -11.29 -15.21 -28.60
CA ALA A 24 -10.76 -15.76 -27.36
C ALA A 24 -9.39 -15.16 -27.03
N ALA A 25 -8.51 -14.96 -28.01
CA ALA A 25 -7.19 -14.36 -27.82
C ALA A 25 -7.28 -12.90 -27.36
N VAL A 26 -8.16 -12.09 -27.99
CA VAL A 26 -8.38 -10.69 -27.58
C VAL A 26 -8.95 -10.62 -26.16
N TRP A 27 -9.95 -11.46 -25.86
CA TRP A 27 -10.55 -11.51 -24.52
C TRP A 27 -9.55 -11.96 -23.44
N ALA A 28 -8.73 -12.97 -23.74
CA ALA A 28 -7.68 -13.45 -22.85
C ALA A 28 -6.62 -12.37 -22.59
N TYR A 29 -6.22 -11.63 -23.63
CA TYR A 29 -5.26 -10.53 -23.49
C TYR A 29 -5.82 -9.40 -22.61
N HIS A 30 -7.07 -8.98 -22.83
CA HIS A 30 -7.71 -7.97 -22.01
C HIS A 30 -7.89 -8.43 -20.56
N THR A 31 -8.29 -9.69 -20.35
CA THR A 31 -8.44 -10.24 -19.00
C THR A 31 -7.09 -10.36 -18.28
N TYR A 32 -6.04 -10.78 -18.99
CA TYR A 32 -4.70 -10.92 -18.42
C TYR A 32 -4.13 -9.58 -17.95
N THR A 33 -4.28 -8.53 -18.77
CA THR A 33 -3.83 -7.17 -18.43
C THR A 33 -4.60 -6.62 -17.23
N ASP A 34 -5.93 -6.71 -17.23
CA ASP A 34 -6.77 -6.32 -16.09
C ASP A 34 -6.40 -7.05 -14.79
N THR A 35 -6.15 -8.36 -14.86
CA THR A 35 -5.78 -9.17 -13.70
C THR A 35 -4.39 -8.80 -13.17
N LYS A 36 -3.40 -8.62 -14.06
CA LYS A 36 -2.03 -8.31 -13.65
C LYS A 36 -1.92 -6.94 -13.01
N GLU A 37 -2.62 -5.95 -13.55
CA GLU A 37 -2.69 -4.62 -12.94
C GLU A 37 -3.32 -4.73 -11.54
N LYS A 38 -4.49 -5.35 -11.42
CA LYS A 38 -5.16 -5.54 -10.11
C LYS A 38 -4.30 -6.27 -9.08
N GLU A 39 -3.60 -7.31 -9.50
CA GLU A 39 -2.67 -8.06 -8.64
C GLU A 39 -1.53 -7.16 -8.13
N PHE A 40 -0.86 -6.44 -9.04
CA PHE A 40 0.22 -5.52 -8.68
C PHE A 40 -0.25 -4.45 -7.70
N TYR A 41 -1.39 -3.80 -7.98
CA TYR A 41 -1.95 -2.78 -7.09
C TYR A 41 -2.30 -3.37 -5.74
N SER A 42 -2.96 -4.52 -5.68
CA SER A 42 -3.28 -5.17 -4.41
C SER A 42 -2.02 -5.44 -3.57
N THR A 43 -0.95 -5.94 -4.18
CA THR A 43 0.32 -6.16 -3.47
C THR A 43 0.93 -4.86 -2.96
N PHE A 44 1.03 -3.84 -3.80
CA PHE A 44 1.55 -2.53 -3.41
C PHE A 44 0.73 -1.90 -2.28
N TRP A 45 -0.59 -1.95 -2.39
CA TRP A 45 -1.53 -1.43 -1.41
C TRP A 45 -1.40 -2.10 -0.06
N ASN A 46 -1.34 -3.43 -0.04
CA ASN A 46 -1.16 -4.19 1.19
C ASN A 46 0.20 -3.86 1.83
N ALA A 47 1.26 -3.68 1.03
CA ALA A 47 2.56 -3.27 1.54
C ALA A 47 2.52 -1.85 2.15
N LYS A 48 1.92 -0.87 1.46
CA LYS A 48 1.75 0.51 1.96
C LYS A 48 0.92 0.54 3.25
N LEU A 49 -0.22 -0.17 3.28
CA LEU A 49 -1.06 -0.31 4.47
C LEU A 49 -0.27 -0.91 5.65
N ASN A 50 0.49 -1.98 5.42
CA ASN A 50 1.29 -2.60 6.47
C ASN A 50 2.34 -1.64 7.05
N LEU A 51 3.05 -0.88 6.19
CA LEU A 51 4.00 0.13 6.66
C LEU A 51 3.32 1.23 7.48
N PHE A 52 2.11 1.63 7.10
CA PHE A 52 1.32 2.64 7.82
C PHE A 52 0.89 2.12 9.20
N LEU A 53 0.42 0.87 9.26
CA LEU A 53 0.07 0.20 10.51
C LEU A 53 1.28 0.04 11.43
N GLU A 54 2.43 -0.40 10.91
CA GLU A 54 3.68 -0.51 11.68
C GLU A 54 4.12 0.84 12.25
N THR A 55 4.03 1.90 11.45
CA THR A 55 4.41 3.26 11.84
C THR A 55 3.48 3.81 12.91
N SER A 56 2.17 3.65 12.71
CA SER A 56 1.16 4.06 13.69
C SER A 56 1.29 3.28 15.00
N ALA A 57 1.61 1.99 14.94
CA ALA A 57 1.84 1.17 16.13
C ALA A 57 3.06 1.67 16.89
N ALA A 58 4.21 1.87 16.23
CA ALA A 58 5.42 2.38 16.87
C ALA A 58 5.21 3.76 17.49
N ALA A 59 4.52 4.67 16.79
CA ALA A 59 4.17 6.00 17.31
C ALA A 59 3.27 5.92 18.55
N SER A 60 2.23 5.07 18.50
CA SER A 60 1.31 4.84 19.61
C SER A 60 2.01 4.23 20.82
N THR A 61 2.88 3.23 20.62
CA THR A 61 3.68 2.63 21.70
C THR A 61 4.54 3.68 22.39
N MET A 62 5.27 4.51 21.63
CA MET A 62 6.06 5.60 22.23
C MET A 62 5.20 6.61 23.00
N ALA A 63 3.97 6.85 22.56
CA ALA A 63 3.08 7.82 23.19
C ALA A 63 2.34 7.27 24.43
N THR A 64 2.30 5.94 24.64
CA THR A 64 1.46 5.32 25.67
C THR A 64 2.21 4.41 26.65
N THR A 65 3.40 3.92 26.30
CA THR A 65 4.15 3.01 27.18
C THR A 65 4.83 3.74 28.35
N GLU A 66 4.86 3.08 29.50
CA GLU A 66 5.65 3.48 30.67
C GLU A 66 7.02 2.77 30.72
N SER A 67 7.23 1.77 29.86
CA SER A 67 8.47 0.99 29.78
C SER A 67 9.50 1.70 28.90
N ILE A 68 10.70 1.95 29.44
CA ILE A 68 11.82 2.52 28.66
C ILE A 68 12.25 1.56 27.55
N GLU A 69 12.20 0.26 27.81
CA GLU A 69 12.60 -0.77 26.85
C GLU A 69 11.69 -0.72 25.62
N ASP A 70 10.38 -0.82 25.83
CA ASP A 70 9.36 -0.73 24.80
C ASP A 70 9.44 0.61 24.06
N PHE A 71 9.68 1.71 24.78
CA PHE A 71 9.84 3.03 24.18
C PHE A 71 11.05 3.06 23.23
N ASN A 72 12.19 2.52 23.64
CA ASN A 72 13.41 2.50 22.84
C ASN A 72 13.29 1.58 21.63
N GLU A 73 12.64 0.42 21.79
CA GLU A 73 12.33 -0.49 20.69
C GLU A 73 11.42 0.21 19.67
N ALA A 74 10.30 0.78 20.13
CA ALA A 74 9.36 1.50 19.28
C ALA A 74 10.00 2.72 18.59
N ARG A 75 10.87 3.45 19.29
CA ARG A 75 11.64 4.56 18.72
C ARG A 75 12.57 4.10 17.60
N THR A 76 13.24 2.97 17.79
CA THR A 76 14.15 2.40 16.79
C THR A 76 13.36 1.99 15.56
N LYS A 77 12.28 1.21 15.75
CA LYS A 77 11.38 0.79 14.68
C LYS A 77 10.79 1.98 13.91
N TYR A 78 10.34 3.01 14.62
CA TYR A 78 9.81 4.23 14.00
C TYR A 78 10.85 4.91 13.11
N ARG A 79 12.11 5.03 13.58
CA ARG A 79 13.19 5.64 12.79
C ARG A 79 13.53 4.84 11.54
N GLU A 80 13.58 3.51 11.66
CA GLU A 80 13.82 2.62 10.50
C GLU A 80 12.72 2.74 9.45
N LEU A 81 11.47 2.91 9.87
CA LEU A 81 10.34 3.16 8.96
C LEU A 81 10.47 4.55 8.32
N PHE A 82 10.64 5.60 9.14
CA PHE A 82 10.65 6.99 8.69
C PHE A 82 11.81 7.31 7.74
N PHE A 83 13.03 6.88 8.06
CA PHE A 83 14.19 7.12 7.21
C PHE A 83 14.43 6.02 6.17
N GLY A 84 13.54 5.03 6.08
CA GLY A 84 13.73 3.83 5.27
C GLY A 84 12.51 3.46 4.45
N ARG A 85 11.82 2.40 4.86
CA ARG A 85 10.80 1.76 4.00
C ARG A 85 9.59 2.66 3.73
N LEU A 86 9.20 3.51 4.67
CA LEU A 86 8.02 4.36 4.51
C LEU A 86 8.28 5.57 3.61
N SER A 87 9.51 6.09 3.59
CA SER A 87 9.88 7.23 2.75
C SER A 87 9.78 6.97 1.25
N LEU A 88 9.63 5.70 0.84
CA LEU A 88 9.40 5.30 -0.55
C LEU A 88 7.96 5.49 -1.00
N VAL A 89 7.00 5.51 -0.08
CA VAL A 89 5.57 5.41 -0.40
C VAL A 89 4.71 6.49 0.27
N GLU A 90 5.30 7.31 1.14
CA GLU A 90 4.61 8.39 1.83
C GLU A 90 4.34 9.60 0.94
N GLY A 91 3.15 10.15 1.07
CA GLY A 91 2.77 11.45 0.53
C GLY A 91 3.25 12.59 1.41
N GLN A 92 3.18 13.80 0.86
CA GLN A 92 3.67 15.02 1.52
C GLN A 92 2.99 15.28 2.88
N SER A 93 1.69 14.99 3.01
CA SER A 93 0.97 15.20 4.28
C SER A 93 1.43 14.22 5.36
N THR A 94 1.65 12.95 5.01
CA THR A 94 2.15 11.94 5.96
C THR A 94 3.55 12.32 6.40
N LYS A 95 4.44 12.68 5.47
CA LYS A 95 5.79 13.13 5.77
C LYS A 95 5.81 14.29 6.78
N GLN A 96 4.98 15.32 6.57
CA GLN A 96 4.88 16.45 7.50
C GLN A 96 4.42 16.01 8.90
N ALA A 97 3.42 15.13 8.97
CA ALA A 97 2.94 14.60 10.26
C ALA A 97 4.02 13.77 10.97
N MET A 98 4.83 13.02 10.21
CA MET A 98 5.95 12.27 10.74
C MET A 98 7.08 13.17 11.23
N GLU A 99 7.43 14.21 10.48
CA GLU A 99 8.42 15.21 10.90
C GLU A 99 7.97 15.90 12.19
N LEU A 100 6.69 16.25 12.30
CA LEU A 100 6.10 16.85 13.51
C LEU A 100 6.17 15.89 14.71
N PHE A 101 5.83 14.62 14.51
CA PHE A 101 5.93 13.60 15.56
C PHE A 101 7.40 13.36 15.96
N PHE A 102 8.29 13.20 14.97
CA PHE A 102 9.71 13.00 15.17
C PHE A 102 10.36 14.16 15.93
N SER A 103 9.90 15.40 15.73
CA SER A 103 10.38 16.56 16.49
C SER A 103 10.09 16.48 18.00
N LYS A 104 9.20 15.57 18.44
CA LYS A 104 8.90 15.32 19.85
C LYS A 104 9.63 14.11 20.41
N VAL A 105 10.23 13.28 19.55
CA VAL A 105 10.99 12.10 19.95
C VAL A 105 12.35 12.55 20.52
N PRO A 106 12.71 12.16 21.76
CA PRO A 106 14.01 12.50 22.34
C PRO A 106 15.15 11.95 21.48
N ALA A 107 16.14 12.81 21.18
CA ALA A 107 17.31 12.44 20.42
C ALA A 107 18.32 11.59 21.22
N GLY A 108 18.39 11.81 22.54
CA GLY A 108 19.36 11.19 23.46
C GLY A 108 18.83 10.00 24.25
N ALA A 109 19.61 9.56 25.24
CA ALA A 109 19.18 8.57 26.22
C ALA A 109 17.99 9.10 27.03
N VAL A 110 17.00 8.24 27.30
CA VAL A 110 15.78 8.59 28.03
C VAL A 110 15.79 7.87 29.37
N SER A 111 15.43 8.57 30.44
CA SER A 111 15.29 7.99 31.79
C SER A 111 13.82 7.72 32.11
N GLN A 112 13.54 6.76 33.00
CA GLN A 112 12.18 6.33 33.37
C GLN A 112 11.30 7.50 33.85
N THR A 113 11.89 8.41 34.62
CA THR A 113 11.26 9.63 35.15
C THR A 113 11.02 10.73 34.12
N SER A 114 11.45 10.55 32.86
CA SER A 114 11.49 11.60 31.83
C SER A 114 10.83 11.20 30.50
N LEU A 115 10.07 10.09 30.46
CA LEU A 115 9.41 9.67 29.22
C LEU A 115 8.40 10.76 28.79
N PRO A 116 8.47 11.24 27.53
CA PRO A 116 7.70 12.40 27.08
C PRO A 116 6.29 12.02 26.56
N PHE A 117 5.68 10.94 27.08
CA PHE A 117 4.44 10.36 26.54
C PHE A 117 3.33 11.40 26.32
N LYS A 118 3.04 12.26 27.32
CA LYS A 118 2.03 13.33 27.20
C LYS A 118 2.26 14.30 26.04
N SER A 119 3.51 14.60 25.72
CA SER A 119 3.83 15.52 24.62
C SER A 119 3.75 14.86 23.23
N MET A 120 3.69 13.53 23.19
CA MET A 120 3.67 12.72 21.99
C MET A 120 2.28 12.18 21.64
N GLU A 121 1.33 12.12 22.58
CA GLU A 121 -0.05 11.65 22.35
C GLU A 121 -0.75 12.33 21.17
N GLN A 122 -0.81 13.66 21.18
CA GLN A 122 -1.49 14.43 20.13
C GLN A 122 -0.78 14.28 18.77
N PRO A 123 0.55 14.45 18.66
CA PRO A 123 1.26 14.18 17.41
C PRO A 123 1.11 12.73 16.91
N ALA A 124 1.10 11.73 17.81
CA ALA A 124 0.89 10.32 17.41
C ALA A 124 -0.49 10.14 16.78
N TYR A 125 -1.53 10.70 17.42
CA TYR A 125 -2.88 10.65 16.91
C TYR A 125 -3.03 11.37 15.57
N GLN A 126 -2.44 12.56 15.43
CA GLN A 126 -2.42 13.32 14.18
C GLN A 126 -1.72 12.54 13.05
N LEU A 127 -0.61 11.87 13.36
CA LEU A 127 0.07 10.99 12.40
C LEU A 127 -0.86 9.86 11.94
N THR A 128 -1.55 9.17 12.84
CA THR A 128 -2.53 8.14 12.48
C THR A 128 -3.64 8.68 11.57
N LEU A 129 -4.13 9.90 11.84
CA LEU A 129 -5.13 10.54 10.99
C LEU A 129 -4.58 10.86 9.59
N SER A 130 -3.36 11.37 9.47
CA SER A 130 -2.71 11.63 8.17
C SER A 130 -2.49 10.35 7.38
N LEU A 131 -2.01 9.28 8.03
CA LEU A 131 -1.86 7.95 7.40
C LEU A 131 -3.21 7.43 6.87
N LYS A 132 -4.29 7.55 7.67
CA LYS A 132 -5.64 7.15 7.26
C LYS A 132 -6.14 7.99 6.08
N GLN A 133 -5.94 9.29 6.12
CA GLN A 133 -6.36 10.20 5.04
C GLN A 133 -5.63 9.87 3.73
N GLU A 134 -4.34 9.60 3.80
CA GLU A 134 -3.55 9.22 2.62
C GLU A 134 -4.01 7.89 2.03
N LEU A 135 -4.28 6.87 2.86
CA LEU A 135 -4.90 5.62 2.37
C LEU A 135 -6.25 5.87 1.71
N GLY A 136 -7.07 6.77 2.29
CA GLY A 136 -8.35 7.15 1.71
C GLY A 136 -8.22 7.87 0.36
N HIS A 137 -7.24 8.76 0.23
CA HIS A 137 -6.96 9.48 -1.02
C HIS A 137 -6.46 8.52 -2.09
N ALA A 138 -5.45 7.73 -1.78
CA ALA A 138 -4.90 6.76 -2.71
C ALA A 138 -6.00 5.79 -3.20
N TRP A 139 -6.98 5.40 -2.36
CA TRP A 139 -8.06 4.50 -2.74
C TRP A 139 -8.98 5.10 -3.80
N GLN A 140 -9.18 6.42 -3.77
CA GLN A 140 -9.98 7.14 -4.75
C GLN A 140 -9.23 7.29 -6.08
N THR A 141 -7.90 7.38 -6.04
CA THR A 141 -7.05 7.59 -7.21
C THR A 141 -5.85 6.61 -7.23
N PRO A 142 -6.09 5.30 -7.44
CA PRO A 142 -5.04 4.28 -7.31
C PRO A 142 -3.89 4.41 -8.33
N PHE A 143 -4.10 5.15 -9.41
CA PHE A 143 -3.13 5.39 -10.49
C PHE A 143 -2.47 6.78 -10.44
N GLY A 144 -2.81 7.62 -9.45
CA GLY A 144 -2.34 9.01 -9.40
C GLY A 144 -1.00 9.20 -8.68
N GLU A 145 -0.49 8.16 -8.02
CA GLU A 145 0.69 8.23 -7.13
C GLU A 145 1.98 7.66 -7.76
N LEU A 146 1.89 7.05 -8.95
CA LEU A 146 3.02 6.56 -9.75
C LEU A 146 3.33 7.53 -10.90
#